data_AF-M0LMX1-F1
#
_entry.id   AF-M0LMX1-F1
#
_cell.length_a   1.000
_cell.length_b   1.000
_cell.length_c   1.000
_cell.angle_alpha   90.00
_cell.angle_beta   90.00
_cell.angle_gamma   90.00
#
_symmetry.space_group_name_H-M   'P 1'
#
loop_
_entity.id
_entity.type
_entity.pdbx_description
1 polymer ?
#
loop_
_entity_poly.entity_id
_entity_poly.type
_entity_poly.pdbx_seq_one_letter_code
_entity_poly.pdbx_strand_id
1 'polypeptide(L)'
;MPGCLSDPADPSESADPATDDPATDDPDSDNEPPAFDATLSSPEYVLSVAGQHADEARSNQITAFADLQKPVADAVETAIADGEYETDEADDALLEGLFGLQYVERDGTVYDVEYEVPEHVVSGADVPESEVDHDRTISGMDDTIRVLGVDNQEIVSAVNTVLEPARGPDAEGGATGNDYRAPILDQHLDEFLEEYDYVAYPSDGEVGPEPEGYVELELAHEDPGPPYTVSATEVTEKQRYGRPVVDVGSYAEPAAATLRAAAERRPLYTDERPDGIGAALEGDAYVRIDDDVYDPTLETVDHDAVPIDLEITAVEPDDRTFTLELSADDEPVALFGDAPDPFGVLDAYPVADGDADATDGRAILWTDTYEDDGHVHVGEYDGGPTISVNDIGITTHLEPGDTVTETYELRPEWGFEGGRYRLEDALSVEWGGDLEGSDGSTDASAYPFAVSLSVPPFES
;
A
#
# COMPACT_ATOMS: atom_id res chain seq x y z
N MET A 1 78.05 10.11 12.19
CA MET A 1 77.81 9.19 13.32
C MET A 1 76.82 8.15 12.86
N PRO A 2 77.05 6.89 13.26
CA PRO A 2 77.06 5.68 12.45
C PRO A 2 75.77 4.85 12.63
N GLY A 3 75.50 3.73 11.96
CA GLY A 3 76.28 2.85 11.09
C GLY A 3 75.32 1.80 10.47
N CYS A 4 75.69 1.20 9.33
CA CYS A 4 76.19 -0.19 9.26
C CYS A 4 75.05 -1.23 9.46
N LEU A 5 74.68 -2.10 8.51
CA LEU A 5 75.51 -3.01 7.72
C LEU A 5 74.72 -3.61 6.52
N SER A 6 75.37 -3.67 5.36
CA SER A 6 75.26 -4.80 4.42
C SER A 6 75.96 -6.02 5.05
N ASP A 7 75.68 -7.30 4.75
CA ASP A 7 75.91 -7.99 3.48
C ASP A 7 75.59 -9.53 3.68
N PRO A 8 75.86 -10.48 2.76
CA PRO A 8 74.88 -11.46 2.26
C PRO A 8 75.25 -12.92 2.58
N ALA A 9 74.40 -13.89 2.22
CA ALA A 9 74.82 -15.22 1.71
C ALA A 9 73.62 -16.06 1.25
N ASP A 10 73.83 -16.63 0.06
CA ASP A 10 73.10 -17.62 -0.73
C ASP A 10 73.22 -19.06 -0.12
N PRO A 11 72.84 -20.15 -0.83
CA PRO A 11 71.56 -20.86 -0.90
C PRO A 11 71.54 -22.19 -0.13
N SER A 12 70.37 -22.81 0.05
CA SER A 12 70.27 -24.28 0.14
C SER A 12 68.89 -24.81 -0.26
N GLU A 13 68.96 -25.70 -1.23
CA GLU A 13 67.99 -26.65 -1.77
C GLU A 13 67.16 -27.46 -0.75
N SER A 14 65.99 -27.90 -1.26
CA SER A 14 65.28 -29.16 -0.99
C SER A 14 64.53 -29.30 0.34
N ALA A 15 63.20 -29.35 0.32
CA ALA A 15 62.41 -30.52 -0.09
C ALA A 15 60.93 -30.29 0.26
N ASP A 16 60.04 -30.77 -0.61
CA ASP A 16 58.59 -30.90 -0.40
C ASP A 16 58.22 -31.50 0.97
N PRO A 17 57.06 -31.11 1.49
CA PRO A 17 56.01 -32.11 1.61
C PRO A 17 54.75 -31.66 0.88
N ALA A 18 54.20 -32.60 0.11
CA ALA A 18 52.87 -32.53 -0.47
C ALA A 18 51.85 -32.16 0.60
N THR A 19 51.22 -31.01 0.41
CA THR A 19 49.96 -30.67 1.08
C THR A 19 48.86 -31.23 0.19
N ASP A 20 48.14 -32.22 0.70
CA ASP A 20 46.81 -32.58 0.20
C ASP A 20 45.93 -31.34 0.36
N ASP A 21 45.70 -30.61 -0.73
CA ASP A 21 44.61 -29.65 -0.83
C ASP A 21 43.30 -30.44 -0.89
N PRO A 22 42.36 -30.27 0.05
CA PRO A 22 40.98 -30.65 -0.21
C PRO A 22 40.50 -29.76 -1.35
N ALA A 23 39.93 -30.40 -2.38
CA ALA A 23 39.29 -29.72 -3.49
C ALA A 23 38.36 -28.61 -2.95
N THR A 24 38.77 -27.38 -3.16
CA THR A 24 37.90 -26.22 -3.14
C THR A 24 36.98 -26.40 -4.34
N ASP A 25 35.73 -26.74 -4.09
CA ASP A 25 34.68 -26.65 -5.10
C ASP A 25 34.57 -25.18 -5.53
N ASP A 26 35.10 -24.88 -6.70
CA ASP A 26 34.83 -23.64 -7.45
C ASP A 26 33.35 -23.66 -7.87
N PRO A 27 32.51 -22.71 -7.42
CA PRO A 27 31.16 -22.54 -7.93
C PRO A 27 31.20 -21.70 -9.22
N ASP A 28 31.87 -22.23 -10.25
CA ASP A 28 31.99 -21.59 -11.56
C ASP A 28 31.50 -22.58 -12.63
N SER A 29 30.18 -22.65 -12.82
CA SER A 29 29.60 -23.14 -14.08
C SER A 29 28.11 -22.81 -14.14
N ASP A 30 27.70 -22.27 -15.30
CA ASP A 30 26.34 -22.24 -15.87
C ASP A 30 25.72 -23.66 -16.02
N ASN A 31 25.92 -24.53 -15.04
CA ASN A 31 25.44 -25.91 -15.08
C ASN A 31 24.00 -25.91 -14.61
N GLU A 32 23.10 -26.14 -15.56
CA GLU A 32 21.75 -26.59 -15.30
C GLU A 32 21.79 -27.72 -14.25
N PRO A 33 20.88 -27.71 -13.26
CA PRO A 33 20.91 -28.70 -12.20
C PRO A 33 20.79 -30.13 -12.76
N PRO A 34 21.60 -31.09 -12.29
CA PRO A 34 21.61 -32.44 -12.86
C PRO A 34 20.43 -33.31 -12.41
N ALA A 35 19.71 -32.89 -11.37
CA ALA A 35 18.57 -33.61 -10.79
C ALA A 35 17.60 -32.61 -10.13
N PHE A 36 16.35 -33.03 -9.97
CA PHE A 36 15.37 -32.28 -9.20
C PHE A 36 15.67 -32.39 -7.71
N ASP A 37 15.64 -31.25 -7.02
CA ASP A 37 15.82 -31.16 -5.56
C ASP A 37 15.03 -29.99 -5.00
N ALA A 38 14.57 -30.13 -3.76
CA ALA A 38 13.82 -29.11 -3.03
C ALA A 38 14.33 -29.01 -1.60
N THR A 39 14.63 -27.78 -1.15
CA THR A 39 15.11 -27.51 0.21
C THR A 39 14.30 -26.40 0.84
N LEU A 40 13.84 -26.61 2.07
CA LEU A 40 13.13 -25.63 2.87
C LEU A 40 14.11 -24.77 3.68
N SER A 41 13.78 -23.49 3.81
CA SER A 41 14.43 -22.53 4.68
C SER A 41 13.36 -21.69 5.40
N SER A 42 13.69 -21.18 6.59
CA SER A 42 12.80 -20.37 7.41
C SER A 42 13.43 -18.98 7.60
N PRO A 43 13.13 -18.02 6.71
CA PRO A 43 13.75 -16.70 6.74
C PRO A 43 13.52 -15.98 8.07
N GLU A 44 14.57 -15.36 8.61
CA GLU A 44 14.49 -14.63 9.89
C GLU A 44 13.88 -13.23 9.74
N TYR A 45 13.95 -12.64 8.55
CA TYR A 45 13.53 -11.26 8.30
C TYR A 45 12.52 -11.17 7.16
N VAL A 46 11.45 -10.40 7.41
CA VAL A 46 10.44 -10.06 6.41
C VAL A 46 10.48 -8.55 6.18
N LEU A 47 10.89 -8.13 4.97
CA LEU A 47 10.85 -6.74 4.55
C LEU A 47 9.60 -6.50 3.70
N SER A 48 8.69 -5.69 4.24
CA SER A 48 7.48 -5.26 3.55
C SER A 48 7.61 -3.79 3.19
N VAL A 49 7.00 -3.40 2.07
CA VAL A 49 6.88 -1.99 1.67
C VAL A 49 5.42 -1.68 1.33
N ALA A 50 4.79 -0.87 2.16
CA ALA A 50 3.40 -0.47 1.94
C ALA A 50 3.35 0.79 1.08
N GLY A 51 2.66 0.73 -0.07
CA GLY A 51 2.46 1.91 -0.92
C GLY A 51 1.70 3.00 -0.17
N GLN A 52 2.19 4.24 -0.25
CA GLN A 52 1.61 5.40 0.40
C GLN A 52 1.02 6.35 -0.64
N HIS A 53 -0.17 6.83 -0.35
CA HIS A 53 -0.81 7.87 -1.13
C HIS A 53 -0.61 9.23 -0.46
N ALA A 54 -0.62 10.28 -1.27
CA ALA A 54 -0.61 11.64 -0.74
C ALA A 54 -1.85 11.88 0.13
N ASP A 55 -1.63 12.33 1.37
CA ASP A 55 -2.69 12.74 2.28
C ASP A 55 -3.29 14.08 1.84
N GLU A 56 -2.41 14.97 1.35
CA GLU A 56 -2.72 16.30 0.87
C GLU A 56 -2.43 16.41 -0.63
N ALA A 57 -3.21 17.20 -1.38
CA ALA A 57 -3.09 17.32 -2.84
C ALA A 57 -3.11 15.94 -3.54
N ARG A 58 -4.20 15.19 -3.35
CA ARG A 58 -4.40 13.93 -4.08
C ARG A 58 -4.46 14.21 -5.58
N SER A 59 -4.06 13.25 -6.40
CA SER A 59 -3.97 13.47 -7.86
C SER A 59 -5.29 13.91 -8.51
N ASN A 60 -6.44 13.55 -7.92
CA ASN A 60 -7.76 13.99 -8.38
C ASN A 60 -8.17 15.40 -7.89
N GLN A 61 -7.35 16.03 -7.05
CA GLN A 61 -7.54 17.40 -6.51
C GLN A 61 -6.53 18.40 -7.12
N ILE A 62 -5.54 17.89 -7.86
CA ILE A 62 -4.52 18.71 -8.50
C ILE A 62 -5.00 19.12 -9.89
N THR A 63 -5.07 20.42 -10.15
CA THR A 63 -5.33 20.97 -11.48
C THR A 63 -4.00 21.22 -12.20
N ALA A 64 -3.85 20.75 -13.43
CA ALA A 64 -2.66 21.09 -14.21
C ALA A 64 -2.70 22.58 -14.58
N PHE A 65 -1.58 23.30 -14.43
CA PHE A 65 -1.51 24.74 -14.75
C PHE A 65 -1.97 25.05 -16.19
N ALA A 66 -1.75 24.13 -17.13
CA ALA A 66 -2.16 24.29 -18.53
C ALA A 66 -3.69 24.27 -18.74
N ASP A 67 -4.44 23.74 -17.79
CA ASP A 67 -5.91 23.67 -17.82
C ASP A 67 -6.56 24.91 -17.23
N LEU A 68 -5.79 25.79 -16.58
CA LEU A 68 -6.29 27.03 -16.01
C LEU A 68 -6.73 28.02 -17.08
N GLN A 69 -7.87 28.66 -16.84
CA GLN A 69 -8.32 29.77 -17.67
C GLN A 69 -7.41 30.99 -17.50
N LYS A 70 -7.27 31.78 -18.56
CA LYS A 70 -6.26 32.84 -18.62
C LYS A 70 -6.25 33.81 -17.42
N PRO A 71 -7.38 34.35 -16.92
CA PRO A 71 -7.36 35.26 -15.77
C PRO A 71 -6.72 34.63 -14.53
N VAL A 72 -7.08 33.38 -14.23
CA VAL A 72 -6.51 32.61 -13.11
C VAL A 72 -5.09 32.16 -13.40
N ALA A 73 -4.78 31.72 -14.61
CA ALA A 73 -3.42 31.35 -14.99
C ALA A 73 -2.44 32.52 -14.83
N ASP A 74 -2.83 33.73 -15.24
CA ASP A 74 -2.04 34.96 -15.09
C ASP A 74 -1.88 35.33 -13.59
N ALA A 75 -2.93 35.17 -12.77
CA ALA A 75 -2.90 35.41 -11.33
C ALA A 75 -2.00 34.40 -10.59
N VAL A 76 -2.20 33.09 -10.80
CA VAL A 76 -1.40 32.02 -10.21
C VAL A 76 0.05 32.09 -10.69
N GLU A 77 0.31 32.42 -11.96
CA GLU A 77 1.67 32.64 -12.45
C GLU A 77 2.37 33.78 -11.71
N THR A 78 1.65 34.88 -11.47
CA THR A 78 2.17 36.01 -10.70
C THR A 78 2.41 35.60 -9.24
N ALA A 79 1.47 34.88 -8.63
CA ALA A 79 1.59 34.40 -7.26
C ALA A 79 2.78 33.45 -7.08
N ILE A 80 3.02 32.53 -8.03
CA ILE A 80 4.21 31.65 -8.01
C ILE A 80 5.51 32.46 -8.16
N ALA A 81 5.52 33.47 -9.03
CA ALA A 81 6.73 34.23 -9.33
C ALA A 81 7.10 35.27 -8.26
N ASP A 82 6.10 35.97 -7.74
CA ASP A 82 6.26 37.14 -6.85
C ASP A 82 5.82 36.85 -5.41
N GLY A 83 5.22 35.68 -5.15
CA GLY A 83 4.67 35.23 -3.87
C GLY A 83 3.17 35.53 -3.69
N GLU A 84 2.67 36.54 -4.40
CA GLU A 84 1.30 37.02 -4.30
C GLU A 84 0.90 37.78 -5.57
N TYR A 85 -0.35 37.62 -5.98
CA TYR A 85 -1.03 38.44 -6.96
C TYR A 85 -2.02 39.37 -6.24
N GLU A 86 -2.02 40.65 -6.56
CA GLU A 86 -2.96 41.65 -6.01
C GLU A 86 -3.79 42.31 -7.12
N THR A 87 -5.09 42.49 -6.88
CA THR A 87 -5.99 43.23 -7.78
C THR A 87 -6.99 44.09 -7.01
N ASP A 88 -7.37 45.25 -7.55
CA ASP A 88 -8.45 46.09 -7.03
C ASP A 88 -9.86 45.58 -7.47
N GLU A 89 -9.90 44.68 -8.45
CA GLU A 89 -11.14 44.15 -9.06
C GLU A 89 -11.09 42.62 -9.08
N ALA A 90 -12.06 41.96 -8.43
CA ALA A 90 -12.31 40.53 -8.55
C ALA A 90 -13.41 40.32 -9.60
N ASP A 91 -13.03 40.12 -10.86
CA ASP A 91 -13.97 39.89 -11.95
C ASP A 91 -14.49 38.45 -11.95
N ASP A 92 -15.69 38.25 -12.51
CA ASP A 92 -16.37 36.95 -12.51
C ASP A 92 -15.49 35.81 -13.05
N ALA A 93 -14.63 36.08 -14.03
CA ALA A 93 -13.75 35.07 -14.62
C ALA A 93 -12.58 34.66 -13.70
N LEU A 94 -12.12 35.56 -12.82
CA LEU A 94 -11.15 35.22 -11.77
C LEU A 94 -11.85 34.38 -10.68
N LEU A 95 -13.00 34.82 -10.20
CA LEU A 95 -13.78 34.12 -9.16
C LEU A 95 -14.21 32.72 -9.61
N GLU A 96 -14.72 32.59 -10.84
CA GLU A 96 -15.14 31.31 -11.42
C GLU A 96 -13.98 30.33 -11.57
N GLY A 97 -12.78 30.82 -11.93
CA GLY A 97 -11.63 29.93 -12.06
C GLY A 97 -10.92 29.61 -10.73
N LEU A 98 -11.13 30.41 -9.68
CA LEU A 98 -10.68 30.10 -8.31
C LEU A 98 -11.63 29.10 -7.62
N PHE A 99 -12.86 28.96 -8.11
CA PHE A 99 -13.85 28.04 -7.55
C PHE A 99 -13.37 26.59 -7.58
N GLY A 100 -13.26 25.98 -6.39
CA GLY A 100 -12.76 24.61 -6.21
C GLY A 100 -11.26 24.45 -6.47
N LEU A 101 -10.53 25.53 -6.75
CA LEU A 101 -9.09 25.49 -6.99
C LEU A 101 -8.35 25.49 -5.65
N GLN A 102 -7.76 24.36 -5.30
CA GLN A 102 -6.91 24.24 -4.10
C GLN A 102 -5.45 24.00 -4.48
N TYR A 103 -5.21 23.08 -5.41
CA TYR A 103 -3.86 22.70 -5.80
C TYR A 103 -3.62 22.85 -7.30
N VAL A 104 -2.47 23.42 -7.67
CA VAL A 104 -2.04 23.58 -9.05
C VAL A 104 -0.68 22.92 -9.25
N GLU A 105 -0.55 22.06 -10.27
CA GLU A 105 0.75 21.55 -10.69
C GLU A 105 1.33 22.37 -11.84
N ARG A 106 2.57 22.82 -11.68
CA ARG A 106 3.35 23.49 -12.72
C ARG A 106 4.78 22.96 -12.73
N ASP A 107 5.22 22.48 -13.89
CA ASP A 107 6.59 21.99 -14.11
C ASP A 107 7.03 20.91 -13.11
N GLY A 108 6.09 20.07 -12.64
CA GLY A 108 6.32 19.00 -11.66
C GLY A 108 6.26 19.45 -10.19
N THR A 109 6.04 20.74 -9.93
CA THR A 109 5.86 21.28 -8.58
C THR A 109 4.37 21.53 -8.31
N VAL A 110 3.89 21.08 -7.16
CA VAL A 110 2.52 21.31 -6.69
C VAL A 110 2.50 22.56 -5.81
N TYR A 111 1.55 23.44 -6.05
CA TYR A 111 1.32 24.67 -5.30
C TYR A 111 -0.06 24.63 -4.65
N ASP A 112 -0.11 25.00 -3.37
CA ASP A 112 -1.33 25.31 -2.63
C ASP A 112 -1.72 26.75 -2.94
N VAL A 113 -2.95 26.94 -3.38
CA VAL A 113 -3.49 28.22 -3.85
C VAL A 113 -4.48 28.71 -2.81
N GLU A 114 -4.09 29.79 -2.11
CA GLU A 114 -4.98 30.49 -1.19
C GLU A 114 -5.40 31.83 -1.82
N TYR A 115 -6.56 32.35 -1.42
CA TYR A 115 -7.07 33.60 -1.94
C TYR A 115 -7.88 34.38 -0.91
N GLU A 116 -7.81 35.72 -0.97
CA GLU A 116 -8.70 36.63 -0.24
C GLU A 116 -9.55 37.40 -1.26
N VAL A 117 -10.73 36.87 -1.58
CA VAL A 117 -11.68 37.41 -2.56
C VAL A 117 -13.09 37.47 -1.96
N PRO A 118 -14.08 38.11 -2.60
CA PRO A 118 -15.47 38.01 -2.15
C PRO A 118 -15.96 36.56 -2.21
N GLU A 119 -16.62 36.10 -1.15
CA GLU A 119 -17.11 34.72 -1.02
C GLU A 119 -18.59 34.66 -0.63
N HIS A 120 -19.25 33.59 -1.05
CA HIS A 120 -20.50 33.11 -0.50
C HIS A 120 -20.20 32.16 0.65
N VAL A 121 -20.85 32.39 1.79
CA VAL A 121 -20.64 31.62 3.01
C VAL A 121 -21.96 30.96 3.38
N VAL A 122 -21.97 29.63 3.44
CA VAL A 122 -23.09 28.83 3.95
C VAL A 122 -22.73 28.34 5.34
N SER A 123 -23.49 28.77 6.34
CA SER A 123 -23.31 28.38 7.74
C SER A 123 -24.49 27.56 8.24
N GLY A 124 -24.26 26.67 9.21
CA GLY A 124 -25.28 25.86 9.87
C GLY A 124 -25.45 26.21 11.34
N ALA A 125 -26.69 26.26 11.82
CA ALA A 125 -26.99 26.39 13.25
C ALA A 125 -28.11 25.44 13.70
N ASP A 126 -27.96 24.80 14.85
CA ASP A 126 -29.02 23.96 15.43
C ASP A 126 -30.23 24.80 15.83
N VAL A 127 -31.41 24.37 15.40
CA VAL A 127 -32.68 25.05 15.71
C VAL A 127 -33.71 24.09 16.31
N PRO A 128 -34.52 24.56 17.28
CA PRO A 128 -35.59 23.74 17.82
C PRO A 128 -36.71 23.55 16.79
N GLU A 129 -37.32 22.37 16.78
CA GLU A 129 -38.43 22.02 15.85
C GLU A 129 -39.54 23.09 15.79
N SER A 130 -39.81 23.80 16.89
CA SER A 130 -40.84 24.84 16.93
C SER A 130 -40.55 26.06 16.03
N GLU A 131 -39.32 26.24 15.60
CA GLU A 131 -38.87 27.34 14.74
C GLU A 131 -38.73 26.91 13.27
N VAL A 132 -38.83 25.61 12.98
CA VAL A 132 -38.62 25.03 11.65
C VAL A 132 -39.85 25.20 10.76
N ASP A 133 -39.63 25.65 9.52
CA ASP A 133 -40.61 25.54 8.45
C ASP A 133 -40.46 24.19 7.75
N HIS A 134 -41.35 23.25 8.06
CA HIS A 134 -41.32 21.90 7.49
C HIS A 134 -41.52 21.88 5.97
N ASP A 135 -42.14 22.91 5.38
CA ASP A 135 -42.29 22.99 3.91
C ASP A 135 -40.97 23.41 3.23
N ARG A 136 -40.01 23.95 3.99
CA ARG A 136 -38.65 24.33 3.55
C ARG A 136 -37.57 23.46 4.21
N THR A 137 -37.94 22.25 4.62
CA THR A 137 -37.03 21.29 5.25
C THR A 137 -36.78 20.10 4.34
N ILE A 138 -35.50 19.76 4.14
CA ILE A 138 -35.08 18.53 3.47
C ILE A 138 -34.49 17.54 4.48
N SER A 139 -34.66 16.24 4.24
CA SER A 139 -33.99 15.24 5.05
C SER A 139 -32.51 15.16 4.67
N GLY A 140 -31.60 15.12 5.64
CA GLY A 140 -30.19 14.77 5.41
C GLY A 140 -29.99 13.35 4.86
N MET A 141 -31.06 12.54 4.85
CA MET A 141 -31.10 11.23 4.19
C MET A 141 -31.59 11.27 2.75
N ASP A 142 -31.97 12.44 2.24
CA ASP A 142 -32.41 12.61 0.85
C ASP A 142 -31.23 12.42 -0.13
N ASP A 143 -31.53 11.83 -1.29
CA ASP A 143 -30.52 11.55 -2.31
C ASP A 143 -29.88 12.83 -2.85
N THR A 144 -30.59 13.97 -2.82
CA THR A 144 -30.06 15.29 -3.20
C THR A 144 -28.83 15.67 -2.36
N ILE A 145 -28.77 15.23 -1.10
CA ILE A 145 -27.67 15.52 -0.15
C ILE A 145 -26.70 14.34 -0.03
N ARG A 146 -27.13 13.11 -0.33
CA ARG A 146 -26.32 11.90 -0.11
C ARG A 146 -25.64 11.34 -1.35
N VAL A 147 -26.24 11.50 -2.52
CA VAL A 147 -25.77 10.86 -3.75
C VAL A 147 -24.95 11.86 -4.52
N LEU A 148 -23.63 11.69 -4.57
CA LEU A 148 -22.77 12.52 -5.40
C LEU A 148 -23.12 12.34 -6.88
N GLY A 149 -23.61 13.42 -7.49
CA GLY A 149 -23.86 13.58 -8.92
C GLY A 149 -23.29 14.91 -9.40
N VAL A 150 -23.20 15.06 -10.72
CA VAL A 150 -22.63 16.27 -11.35
C VAL A 150 -23.41 17.53 -10.97
N ASP A 151 -24.72 17.41 -10.81
CA ASP A 151 -25.62 18.54 -10.57
C ASP A 151 -25.81 18.88 -9.08
N ASN A 152 -25.25 18.08 -8.15
CA ASN A 152 -25.45 18.28 -6.70
C ASN A 152 -24.17 18.14 -5.87
N GLN A 153 -23.01 18.11 -6.51
CA GLN A 153 -21.71 18.06 -5.83
C GLN A 153 -21.57 19.19 -4.81
N GLU A 154 -21.91 20.42 -5.18
CA GLU A 154 -21.75 21.59 -4.30
C GLU A 154 -22.79 21.62 -3.17
N ILE A 155 -24.01 21.13 -3.42
CA ILE A 155 -25.02 20.92 -2.37
C ILE A 155 -24.48 19.92 -1.33
N VAL A 156 -23.98 18.78 -1.79
CA VAL A 156 -23.44 17.72 -0.93
C VAL A 156 -22.23 18.25 -0.14
N SER A 157 -21.33 18.98 -0.79
CA SER A 157 -20.17 19.61 -0.12
C SER A 157 -20.61 20.61 0.95
N ALA A 158 -21.46 21.57 0.59
CA ALA A 158 -21.91 22.61 1.52
C ALA A 158 -22.65 22.03 2.72
N VAL A 159 -23.59 21.10 2.50
CA VAL A 159 -24.35 20.47 3.59
C VAL A 159 -23.45 19.62 4.47
N ASN A 160 -22.55 18.81 3.92
CA ASN A 160 -21.64 17.99 4.74
C ASN A 160 -20.59 18.82 5.50
N THR A 161 -20.26 20.03 5.05
CA THR A 161 -19.41 20.93 5.81
C THR A 161 -20.12 21.45 7.06
N VAL A 162 -21.40 21.81 6.95
CA VAL A 162 -22.15 22.45 8.04
C VAL A 162 -22.91 21.45 8.93
N LEU A 163 -23.13 20.22 8.47
CA LEU A 163 -23.88 19.18 9.17
C LEU A 163 -22.98 17.99 9.57
N GLU A 164 -22.98 17.66 10.86
CA GLU A 164 -22.39 16.46 11.41
C GLU A 164 -23.48 15.38 11.50
N PRO A 165 -23.43 14.32 10.67
CA PRO A 165 -24.37 13.23 10.80
C PRO A 165 -24.09 12.45 12.09
N ALA A 166 -25.12 12.20 12.90
CA ALA A 166 -25.02 11.32 14.07
C ALA A 166 -24.46 9.96 13.62
N ARG A 167 -23.24 9.62 14.07
CA ARG A 167 -22.58 8.33 13.79
C ARG A 167 -22.19 7.65 15.09
N GLY A 168 -23.06 6.74 15.53
CA GLY A 168 -22.83 5.87 16.69
C GLY A 168 -23.65 6.28 17.91
N PRO A 169 -23.75 5.37 18.90
CA PRO A 169 -24.74 5.43 19.98
C PRO A 169 -24.56 6.58 20.99
N ASP A 170 -23.44 7.32 20.89
CA ASP A 170 -23.10 8.44 21.77
C ASP A 170 -22.88 9.76 20.99
N ALA A 171 -23.14 9.79 19.67
CA ALA A 171 -22.92 10.96 18.82
C ALA A 171 -24.19 11.81 18.71
N GLU A 172 -24.16 13.02 19.30
CA GLU A 172 -25.19 14.04 19.04
C GLU A 172 -24.86 14.66 17.67
N GLY A 173 -25.57 14.25 16.61
CA GLY A 173 -25.48 14.94 15.32
C GLY A 173 -25.96 16.40 15.43
N GLY A 174 -25.73 17.21 14.39
CA GLY A 174 -26.15 18.62 14.39
C GLY A 174 -25.24 19.53 13.58
N ALA A 175 -25.26 20.83 13.87
CA ALA A 175 -24.40 21.79 13.20
C ALA A 175 -22.92 21.61 13.62
N THR A 176 -22.01 21.57 12.64
CA THR A 176 -20.56 21.38 12.90
C THR A 176 -19.89 22.64 13.45
N GLY A 177 -20.52 23.80 13.25
CA GLY A 177 -19.90 25.12 13.48
C GLY A 177 -18.86 25.51 12.44
N ASN A 178 -18.69 24.73 11.36
CA ASN A 178 -17.89 25.11 10.20
C ASN A 178 -18.75 25.80 9.15
N ASP A 179 -18.13 26.65 8.33
CA ASP A 179 -18.77 27.29 7.20
C ASP A 179 -18.26 26.69 5.88
N TYR A 180 -19.17 26.46 4.93
CA TYR A 180 -18.78 26.25 3.53
C TYR A 180 -18.57 27.61 2.87
N ARG A 181 -17.47 27.76 2.13
CA ARG A 181 -17.04 29.02 1.51
C ARG A 181 -16.69 28.81 0.05
N ALA A 182 -17.16 29.71 -0.81
CA ALA A 182 -16.89 29.66 -2.24
C ALA A 182 -16.89 31.05 -2.89
N PRO A 183 -15.99 31.33 -3.85
CA PRO A 183 -15.93 32.62 -4.54
C PRO A 183 -17.13 32.89 -5.47
N ILE A 184 -17.82 31.82 -5.91
CA ILE A 184 -19.07 31.90 -6.66
C ILE A 184 -20.12 31.00 -6.02
N LEU A 185 -21.38 31.34 -6.21
CA LEU A 185 -22.49 30.48 -5.83
C LEU A 185 -22.89 29.63 -7.05
N ASP A 186 -22.69 28.32 -6.95
CA ASP A 186 -23.17 27.38 -7.96
C ASP A 186 -24.69 27.48 -8.13
N GLN A 187 -25.18 27.36 -9.36
CA GLN A 187 -26.61 27.54 -9.66
C GLN A 187 -27.47 26.51 -8.90
N HIS A 188 -27.03 25.27 -8.78
CA HIS A 188 -27.81 24.25 -8.09
C HIS A 188 -27.81 24.47 -6.58
N LEU A 189 -26.69 24.95 -6.02
CA LEU A 189 -26.64 25.37 -4.61
C LEU A 189 -27.54 26.60 -4.35
N ASP A 190 -27.56 27.58 -5.25
CA ASP A 190 -28.46 28.75 -5.14
C ASP A 190 -29.93 28.32 -5.15
N GLU A 191 -30.34 27.52 -6.14
CA GLU A 191 -31.70 26.98 -6.24
C GLU A 191 -32.07 26.13 -5.01
N PHE A 192 -31.12 25.35 -4.48
CA PHE A 192 -31.30 24.56 -3.28
C PHE A 192 -31.55 25.43 -2.04
N LEU A 193 -30.74 26.47 -1.83
CA LEU A 193 -30.87 27.40 -0.69
C LEU A 193 -32.09 28.31 -0.81
N GLU A 194 -32.58 28.57 -2.03
CA GLU A 194 -33.88 29.22 -2.24
C GLU A 194 -35.05 28.29 -1.85
N GLU A 195 -34.92 26.99 -2.07
CA GLU A 195 -35.97 26.01 -1.78
C GLU A 195 -36.00 25.63 -0.29
N TYR A 196 -34.82 25.35 0.29
CA TYR A 196 -34.67 24.79 1.63
C TYR A 196 -33.87 25.71 2.56
N ASP A 197 -34.44 25.96 3.74
CA ASP A 197 -33.75 26.66 4.84
C ASP A 197 -33.24 25.69 5.91
N TYR A 198 -33.77 24.46 5.96
CA TYR A 198 -33.50 23.53 7.06
C TYR A 198 -33.13 22.14 6.55
N VAL A 199 -32.15 21.52 7.22
CA VAL A 199 -31.81 20.10 7.03
C VAL A 199 -32.16 19.33 8.30
N ALA A 200 -33.05 18.34 8.16
CA ALA A 200 -33.42 17.43 9.23
C ALA A 200 -32.48 16.23 9.25
N TYR A 201 -31.73 16.03 10.34
CA TYR A 201 -30.83 14.88 10.45
C TYR A 201 -31.50 13.69 11.15
N PRO A 202 -31.23 12.47 10.66
CA PRO A 202 -31.95 11.26 11.05
C PRO A 202 -31.53 10.78 12.44
N SER A 203 -32.42 10.02 13.08
CA SER A 203 -32.08 9.34 14.34
C SER A 203 -31.17 8.13 14.15
N ASP A 204 -30.19 7.97 15.04
CA ASP A 204 -29.16 6.91 15.02
C ASP A 204 -29.69 5.50 15.30
N GLY A 205 -30.90 5.35 15.84
CA GLY A 205 -31.58 4.06 15.87
C GLY A 205 -32.68 3.87 16.91
N GLU A 206 -33.64 3.04 16.51
CA GLU A 206 -34.67 2.35 17.31
C GLU A 206 -35.99 3.06 17.66
N VAL A 207 -36.15 4.39 17.53
CA VAL A 207 -37.45 5.03 17.85
C VAL A 207 -37.93 6.06 16.81
N GLY A 208 -38.56 5.56 15.74
CA GLY A 208 -39.48 6.33 14.90
C GLY A 208 -38.88 7.02 13.66
N PRO A 209 -39.73 7.50 12.73
CA PRO A 209 -39.33 8.26 11.53
C PRO A 209 -39.08 9.75 11.81
N GLU A 210 -39.03 10.16 13.09
CA GLU A 210 -38.88 11.55 13.48
C GLU A 210 -37.39 11.91 13.48
N PRO A 211 -36.99 13.08 12.95
CA PRO A 211 -35.60 13.51 12.94
C PRO A 211 -35.10 13.79 14.36
N GLU A 212 -33.80 13.63 14.59
CA GLU A 212 -33.16 13.94 15.88
C GLU A 212 -33.06 15.44 16.13
N GLY A 213 -32.91 16.21 15.06
CA GLY A 213 -32.86 17.66 15.11
C GLY A 213 -32.86 18.27 13.72
N TYR A 214 -32.69 19.59 13.70
CA TYR A 214 -32.74 20.40 12.49
C TYR A 214 -31.60 21.41 12.52
N VAL A 215 -30.93 21.58 11.39
CA VAL A 215 -29.91 22.60 11.16
C VAL A 215 -30.49 23.63 10.19
N GLU A 216 -30.53 24.89 10.59
CA GLU A 216 -30.84 26.03 9.71
C GLU A 216 -29.61 26.38 8.88
N LEU A 217 -29.81 26.54 7.57
CA LEU A 217 -28.81 26.97 6.61
C LEU A 217 -28.96 28.47 6.39
N GLU A 218 -27.88 29.22 6.58
CA GLU A 218 -27.84 30.65 6.29
C GLU A 218 -26.80 30.95 5.20
N LEU A 219 -27.20 31.71 4.18
CA LEU A 219 -26.32 32.21 3.13
C LEU A 219 -25.95 33.67 3.40
N ALA A 220 -24.65 33.93 3.52
CA ALA A 220 -24.07 35.26 3.58
C ALA A 220 -23.15 35.52 2.39
N HIS A 221 -22.89 36.80 2.11
CA HIS A 221 -21.86 37.23 1.18
C HIS A 221 -20.84 38.06 1.94
N GLU A 222 -19.61 37.58 2.02
CA GLU A 222 -18.50 38.22 2.71
C GLU A 222 -17.52 38.79 1.69
N ASP A 223 -17.30 40.10 1.73
CA ASP A 223 -16.35 40.79 0.85
C ASP A 223 -15.28 41.46 1.72
N PRO A 224 -14.02 40.99 1.68
CA PRO A 224 -12.93 41.61 2.45
C PRO A 224 -12.60 43.03 1.97
N GLY A 225 -13.02 43.37 0.75
CA GLY A 225 -12.67 44.60 0.05
C GLY A 225 -11.25 44.57 -0.55
N PRO A 226 -10.95 45.44 -1.52
CA PRO A 226 -9.65 45.46 -2.19
C PRO A 226 -8.50 45.95 -1.27
N PRO A 227 -7.25 45.52 -1.53
CA PRO A 227 -6.86 44.64 -2.63
C PRO A 227 -7.24 43.18 -2.37
N TYR A 228 -7.74 42.51 -3.40
CA TYR A 228 -7.96 41.07 -3.41
C TYR A 228 -6.66 40.36 -3.77
N THR A 229 -6.42 39.21 -3.13
CA THR A 229 -5.14 38.52 -3.23
C THR A 229 -5.31 37.07 -3.67
N VAL A 230 -4.30 36.56 -4.39
CA VAL A 230 -4.10 35.13 -4.65
C VAL A 230 -2.64 34.82 -4.30
N SER A 231 -2.41 33.87 -3.42
CA SER A 231 -1.08 33.37 -3.07
C SER A 231 -0.89 31.96 -3.62
N ALA A 232 0.36 31.57 -3.87
CA ALA A 232 0.69 30.23 -4.30
C ALA A 232 1.94 29.76 -3.55
N THR A 233 1.76 28.80 -2.65
CA THR A 233 2.85 28.26 -1.83
C THR A 233 3.20 26.87 -2.31
N GLU A 234 4.50 26.61 -2.52
CA GLU A 234 4.96 25.27 -2.89
C GLU A 234 4.59 24.26 -1.80
N VAL A 235 3.84 23.21 -2.18
CA VAL A 235 3.53 22.07 -1.32
C VAL A 235 4.76 21.19 -1.25
N THR A 236 5.41 21.19 -0.09
CA THR A 236 6.54 20.29 0.15
C THR A 236 6.06 18.84 0.20
N GLU A 237 6.93 17.89 -0.12
CA GLU A 237 6.60 16.46 -0.02
C GLU A 237 6.16 16.05 1.39
N LYS A 238 6.72 16.70 2.42
CA LYS A 238 6.32 16.48 3.80
C LYS A 238 4.88 16.92 4.07
N GLN A 239 4.41 18.01 3.46
CA GLN A 239 2.99 18.40 3.55
C GLN A 239 2.14 17.37 2.80
N ARG A 240 2.54 17.03 1.57
CA ARG A 240 1.85 16.08 0.70
C ARG A 240 1.62 14.70 1.35
N TYR A 241 2.60 14.17 2.07
CA TYR A 241 2.56 12.82 2.64
C TYR A 241 2.53 12.79 4.18
N GLY A 242 2.49 13.94 4.85
CA GLY A 242 2.62 14.05 6.32
C GLY A 242 4.00 13.70 6.90
N ARG A 243 4.86 12.98 6.14
CA ARG A 243 6.23 12.58 6.50
C ARG A 243 7.21 12.97 5.39
N PRO A 244 8.49 13.25 5.72
CA PRO A 244 9.55 13.41 4.73
C PRO A 244 9.58 12.22 3.76
N VAL A 245 9.85 12.48 2.48
CA VAL A 245 10.10 11.45 1.48
C VAL A 245 11.57 11.50 1.09
N VAL A 246 12.20 10.34 0.97
CA VAL A 246 13.62 10.20 0.65
C VAL A 246 13.78 9.27 -0.54
N ASP A 247 14.51 9.69 -1.56
CA ASP A 247 14.75 8.85 -2.73
C ASP A 247 15.61 7.63 -2.36
N VAL A 248 15.25 6.46 -2.88
CA VAL A 248 15.94 5.19 -2.60
C VAL A 248 17.44 5.25 -2.94
N GLY A 249 17.83 6.05 -3.94
CA GLY A 249 19.23 6.24 -4.33
C GLY A 249 20.09 7.00 -3.31
N SER A 250 19.50 7.54 -2.24
CA SER A 250 20.23 8.15 -1.13
C SER A 250 20.80 7.14 -0.13
N TYR A 251 20.28 5.90 -0.14
CA TYR A 251 20.77 4.81 0.70
C TYR A 251 21.97 4.10 0.07
N ALA A 252 22.70 3.31 0.86
CA ALA A 252 23.77 2.47 0.35
C ALA A 252 23.21 1.40 -0.61
N GLU A 253 23.98 1.02 -1.64
CA GLU A 253 23.51 0.13 -2.71
C GLU A 253 22.84 -1.17 -2.20
N PRO A 254 23.37 -1.88 -1.17
CA PRO A 254 22.69 -3.07 -0.66
C PRO A 254 21.27 -2.77 -0.14
N ALA A 255 21.08 -1.69 0.62
CA ALA A 255 19.76 -1.28 1.11
C ALA A 255 18.85 -0.80 -0.02
N ALA A 256 19.38 -0.02 -0.96
CA ALA A 256 18.63 0.48 -2.10
C ALA A 256 18.13 -0.66 -3.00
N ALA A 257 18.98 -1.63 -3.32
CA ALA A 257 18.62 -2.82 -4.09
C ALA A 257 17.57 -3.67 -3.36
N THR A 258 17.73 -3.85 -2.04
CA THR A 258 16.76 -4.59 -1.22
C THR A 258 15.37 -3.91 -1.22
N LEU A 259 15.32 -2.58 -1.08
CA LEU A 259 14.05 -1.83 -1.11
C LEU A 259 13.36 -1.90 -2.47
N ARG A 260 14.11 -1.83 -3.57
CA ARG A 260 13.57 -2.04 -4.93
C ARG A 260 12.99 -3.44 -5.09
N ALA A 261 13.76 -4.47 -4.71
CA ALA A 261 13.30 -5.85 -4.75
C ALA A 261 12.03 -6.07 -3.91
N ALA A 262 11.95 -5.45 -2.72
CA ALA A 262 10.74 -5.50 -1.90
C ALA A 262 9.54 -4.79 -2.55
N ALA A 263 9.75 -3.66 -3.24
CA ALA A 263 8.69 -2.93 -3.95
C ALA A 263 8.11 -3.71 -5.13
N GLU A 264 8.95 -4.49 -5.80
CA GLU A 264 8.58 -5.35 -6.94
C GLU A 264 7.93 -6.66 -6.49
N ARG A 265 8.49 -7.33 -5.47
CA ARG A 265 8.12 -8.71 -5.09
C ARG A 265 7.10 -8.81 -3.96
N ARG A 266 6.98 -7.77 -3.12
CA ARG A 266 6.11 -7.60 -1.94
C ARG A 266 5.49 -8.89 -1.36
N PRO A 267 5.91 -9.36 -0.17
CA PRO A 267 7.07 -8.98 0.67
C PRO A 267 8.38 -9.70 0.28
N LEU A 268 9.52 -9.27 0.82
CA LEU A 268 10.84 -9.90 0.60
C LEU A 268 11.30 -10.65 1.86
N TYR A 269 11.75 -11.90 1.68
CA TYR A 269 12.16 -12.78 2.78
C TYR A 269 13.68 -13.06 2.76
N THR A 270 14.36 -12.86 3.89
CA THR A 270 15.83 -13.02 3.97
C THR A 270 16.30 -13.57 5.31
N ASP A 271 17.34 -14.39 5.28
CA ASP A 271 18.00 -14.94 6.47
C ASP A 271 18.93 -13.93 7.14
N GLU A 272 19.44 -12.97 6.37
CA GLU A 272 20.35 -11.94 6.86
C GLU A 272 19.69 -10.57 6.79
N ARG A 273 19.87 -9.78 7.86
CA ARG A 273 19.43 -8.38 7.85
C ARG A 273 20.22 -7.61 6.79
N PRO A 274 19.56 -7.00 5.79
CA PRO A 274 20.26 -6.32 4.71
C PRO A 274 21.15 -5.17 5.20
N ASP A 275 22.37 -5.11 4.70
CA ASP A 275 23.36 -4.12 5.13
C ASP A 275 22.86 -2.68 4.90
N GLY A 276 22.85 -1.87 5.96
CA GLY A 276 22.46 -0.47 5.89
C GLY A 276 20.94 -0.22 5.88
N ILE A 277 20.09 -1.27 5.84
CA ILE A 277 18.63 -1.12 5.83
C ILE A 277 18.09 -0.38 7.06
N GLY A 278 18.81 -0.46 8.19
CA GLY A 278 18.48 0.28 9.41
C GLY A 278 18.34 1.79 9.18
N ALA A 279 19.11 2.38 8.27
CA ALA A 279 18.98 3.81 7.97
C ALA A 279 17.65 4.17 7.28
N ALA A 280 17.08 3.25 6.50
CA ALA A 280 15.77 3.42 5.87
C ALA A 280 14.63 3.21 6.88
N LEU A 281 14.79 2.28 7.82
CA LEU A 281 13.77 1.90 8.80
C LEU A 281 13.72 2.81 10.04
N GLU A 282 14.86 3.34 10.47
CA GLU A 282 14.96 4.24 11.64
C GLU A 282 14.60 5.69 11.28
N GLY A 283 14.58 6.02 9.99
CA GLY A 283 14.14 7.31 9.50
C GLY A 283 12.63 7.44 9.66
N ASP A 284 12.17 8.54 10.27
CA ASP A 284 10.76 8.93 10.17
C ASP A 284 10.49 9.53 8.78
N ALA A 285 10.66 8.71 7.73
CA ALA A 285 10.54 9.11 6.34
C ALA A 285 10.00 7.94 5.50
N TYR A 286 9.22 8.28 4.47
CA TYR A 286 8.90 7.35 3.40
C TYR A 286 10.03 7.27 2.38
N VAL A 287 10.03 6.19 1.61
CA VAL A 287 11.02 5.96 0.55
C VAL A 287 10.37 6.09 -0.82
N ARG A 288 10.96 6.87 -1.72
CA ARG A 288 10.56 6.93 -3.13
C ARG A 288 11.33 5.91 -3.97
N ILE A 289 10.59 5.07 -4.70
CA ILE A 289 11.10 4.06 -5.63
C ILE A 289 10.31 4.21 -6.93
N ASP A 290 11.00 4.55 -8.03
CA ASP A 290 10.41 4.70 -9.38
C ASP A 290 9.12 5.54 -9.41
N ASP A 291 9.19 6.72 -8.79
CA ASP A 291 8.11 7.71 -8.62
C ASP A 291 6.99 7.36 -7.62
N ASP A 292 6.92 6.10 -7.16
CA ASP A 292 6.01 5.66 -6.11
C ASP A 292 6.62 5.85 -4.70
N VAL A 293 5.76 6.06 -3.70
CA VAL A 293 6.18 6.31 -2.30
C VAL A 293 5.76 5.16 -1.40
N TYR A 294 6.67 4.73 -0.52
CA TYR A 294 6.55 3.51 0.27
C TYR A 294 6.90 3.73 1.74
N ASP A 295 6.23 2.98 2.61
CA ASP A 295 6.59 2.82 4.02
C ASP A 295 7.24 1.45 4.24
N PRO A 296 8.58 1.39 4.38
CA PRO A 296 9.28 0.13 4.60
C PRO A 296 9.17 -0.32 6.06
N THR A 297 8.84 -1.58 6.27
CA THR A 297 8.83 -2.23 7.58
C THR A 297 9.65 -3.51 7.53
N LEU A 298 10.48 -3.72 8.55
CA LEU A 298 11.26 -4.95 8.70
C LEU A 298 10.83 -5.65 9.98
N GLU A 299 10.23 -6.82 9.82
CA GLU A 299 9.92 -7.71 10.92
C GLU A 299 11.05 -8.72 11.12
N THR A 300 11.30 -9.08 12.37
CA THR A 300 12.19 -10.20 12.73
C THR A 300 11.31 -11.30 13.31
N VAL A 301 11.33 -12.47 12.69
CA VAL A 301 10.48 -13.59 13.08
C VAL A 301 11.25 -14.53 14.00
N ASP A 302 10.62 -14.90 15.12
CA ASP A 302 11.11 -15.91 16.04
C ASP A 302 10.35 -17.21 15.79
N HIS A 303 10.87 -18.04 14.87
CA HIS A 303 10.26 -19.31 14.48
C HIS A 303 10.09 -20.27 15.66
N ASP A 304 10.97 -20.19 16.67
CA ASP A 304 10.91 -21.02 17.88
C ASP A 304 9.74 -20.62 18.81
N ALA A 305 9.13 -19.46 18.59
CA ALA A 305 7.99 -18.97 19.38
C ALA A 305 6.62 -19.38 18.81
N VAL A 306 6.56 -19.83 17.56
CA VAL A 306 5.33 -20.25 16.89
C VAL A 306 5.17 -21.77 17.06
N PRO A 307 4.04 -22.29 17.57
CA PRO A 307 3.89 -23.71 17.93
C PRO A 307 3.56 -24.61 16.72
N ILE A 308 4.31 -24.43 15.63
CA ILE A 308 4.21 -25.24 14.42
C ILE A 308 5.59 -25.69 13.93
N ASP A 309 5.63 -26.84 13.28
CA ASP A 309 6.80 -27.34 12.56
C ASP A 309 6.45 -27.54 11.09
N LEU A 310 7.25 -26.96 10.20
CA LEU A 310 7.11 -27.05 8.74
C LEU A 310 8.34 -27.74 8.17
N GLU A 311 8.14 -28.82 7.42
CA GLU A 311 9.23 -29.57 6.78
C GLU A 311 8.89 -30.07 5.37
N ILE A 312 9.92 -30.34 4.57
CA ILE A 312 9.78 -31.13 3.33
C ILE A 312 9.99 -32.60 3.67
N THR A 313 8.92 -33.39 3.62
CA THR A 313 8.95 -34.82 4.01
C THR A 313 9.28 -35.77 2.87
N ALA A 314 9.05 -35.33 1.63
CA ALA A 314 9.33 -36.10 0.43
C ALA A 314 9.82 -35.21 -0.72
N VAL A 315 10.79 -35.74 -1.48
CA VAL A 315 11.25 -35.20 -2.77
C VAL A 315 11.36 -36.40 -3.71
N GLU A 316 10.62 -36.41 -4.81
CA GLU A 316 10.66 -37.47 -5.81
C GLU A 316 11.27 -36.94 -7.12
N PRO A 317 12.58 -37.14 -7.37
CA PRO A 317 13.25 -36.50 -8.50
C PRO A 317 12.74 -36.93 -9.88
N ASP A 318 12.23 -38.16 -9.99
CA ASP A 318 11.74 -38.73 -11.25
C ASP A 318 10.40 -38.08 -11.66
N ASP A 319 9.54 -37.78 -10.68
CA ASP A 319 8.22 -37.16 -10.89
C ASP A 319 8.26 -35.63 -10.68
N ARG A 320 9.40 -35.09 -10.23
CA ARG A 320 9.62 -33.66 -9.92
C ARG A 320 8.60 -33.12 -8.91
N THR A 321 8.34 -33.93 -7.88
CA THR A 321 7.40 -33.59 -6.81
C THR A 321 8.12 -33.36 -5.49
N PHE A 322 7.55 -32.51 -4.64
CA PHE A 322 7.92 -32.40 -3.23
C PHE A 322 6.67 -32.26 -2.36
N THR A 323 6.76 -32.72 -1.11
CA THR A 323 5.66 -32.66 -0.14
C THR A 323 6.06 -31.76 1.02
N LEU A 324 5.27 -30.72 1.27
CA LEU A 324 5.31 -29.93 2.50
C LEU A 324 4.40 -30.59 3.55
N GLU A 325 4.90 -30.73 4.77
CA GLU A 325 4.14 -31.16 5.93
C GLU A 325 4.22 -30.06 6.99
N LEU A 326 3.06 -29.64 7.48
CA LEU A 326 2.93 -28.73 8.61
C LEU A 326 2.28 -29.50 9.76
N SER A 327 2.84 -29.37 10.95
CA SER A 327 2.32 -29.99 12.17
C SER A 327 2.16 -28.98 13.29
N ALA A 328 1.13 -29.16 14.11
CA ALA A 328 0.95 -28.39 15.34
C ALA A 328 1.60 -29.12 16.51
N ASP A 329 2.39 -28.42 17.32
CA ASP A 329 3.17 -29.03 18.39
C ASP A 329 2.31 -29.40 19.62
N ASP A 330 2.21 -28.50 20.60
CA ASP A 330 1.65 -28.78 21.92
C ASP A 330 0.38 -27.98 22.25
N GLU A 331 -0.05 -27.08 21.39
CA GLU A 331 -1.28 -26.30 21.52
C GLU A 331 -2.04 -26.17 20.18
N PRO A 332 -3.37 -25.97 20.22
CA PRO A 332 -4.15 -25.80 19.00
C PRO A 332 -3.75 -24.52 18.28
N VAL A 333 -3.74 -24.58 16.96
CA VAL A 333 -3.40 -23.45 16.08
C VAL A 333 -4.49 -23.23 15.05
N ALA A 334 -4.69 -21.97 14.68
CA ALA A 334 -5.45 -21.57 13.52
C ALA A 334 -4.46 -20.99 12.50
N LEU A 335 -4.50 -21.53 11.28
CA LEU A 335 -3.66 -21.12 10.17
C LEU A 335 -4.54 -20.37 9.19
N PHE A 336 -4.18 -19.12 8.92
CA PHE A 336 -4.77 -18.35 7.84
C PHE A 336 -3.79 -18.32 6.67
N GLY A 337 -4.23 -18.87 5.54
CA GLY A 337 -3.48 -18.92 4.30
C GLY A 337 -4.42 -18.88 3.11
N ASP A 338 -3.85 -18.84 1.91
CA ASP A 338 -4.63 -18.78 0.68
C ASP A 338 -5.18 -20.15 0.30
N ALA A 339 -6.28 -20.18 -0.44
CA ALA A 339 -6.83 -21.41 -0.98
C ALA A 339 -5.89 -22.03 -2.05
N PRO A 340 -5.61 -23.35 -2.01
CA PRO A 340 -6.13 -24.32 -1.05
C PRO A 340 -5.32 -24.36 0.25
N ASP A 341 -5.98 -24.76 1.33
CA ASP A 341 -5.38 -24.83 2.65
C ASP A 341 -4.24 -25.85 2.76
N PRO A 342 -3.17 -25.56 3.54
CA PRO A 342 -2.88 -24.29 4.20
C PRO A 342 -1.94 -23.38 3.39
N PHE A 343 -1.38 -23.87 2.27
CA PHE A 343 -0.22 -23.27 1.60
C PHE A 343 -0.55 -22.56 0.28
N GLY A 344 -1.77 -22.68 -0.24
CA GLY A 344 -2.18 -21.94 -1.42
C GLY A 344 -1.41 -22.27 -2.71
N VAL A 345 -1.39 -21.27 -3.58
CA VAL A 345 -0.58 -21.23 -4.80
C VAL A 345 0.73 -20.53 -4.47
N LEU A 346 1.86 -21.14 -4.85
CA LEU A 346 3.18 -20.61 -4.56
C LEU A 346 3.80 -19.97 -5.81
N ASP A 347 4.24 -18.72 -5.70
CA ASP A 347 5.00 -18.05 -6.75
C ASP A 347 6.48 -18.48 -6.70
N ALA A 348 7.01 -18.90 -7.86
CA ALA A 348 8.39 -19.33 -8.03
C ALA A 348 9.17 -18.35 -8.89
N TYR A 349 10.24 -17.79 -8.32
CA TYR A 349 11.09 -16.82 -8.96
C TYR A 349 12.39 -17.49 -9.43
N PRO A 350 12.78 -17.36 -10.72
CA PRO A 350 14.07 -17.86 -11.19
C PRO A 350 15.21 -17.13 -10.48
N VAL A 351 16.20 -17.87 -10.02
CA VAL A 351 17.41 -17.33 -9.38
C VAL A 351 18.51 -17.29 -10.44
N ALA A 352 18.76 -16.10 -11.00
CA ALA A 352 19.92 -15.88 -11.85
C ALA A 352 21.14 -15.54 -10.99
N ASP A 353 22.32 -16.08 -11.33
CA ASP A 353 23.57 -15.69 -10.67
C ASP A 353 23.86 -14.20 -10.96
N GLY A 354 23.59 -13.33 -9.99
CA GLY A 354 24.04 -11.94 -9.98
C GLY A 354 23.03 -10.85 -10.36
N ASP A 355 21.74 -11.17 -10.59
CA ASP A 355 20.71 -10.15 -10.76
C ASP A 355 19.36 -10.65 -10.24
N ALA A 356 18.74 -9.89 -9.33
CA ALA A 356 17.39 -10.13 -8.82
C ALA A 356 16.30 -9.68 -9.82
N ASP A 357 16.71 -9.18 -10.99
CA ASP A 357 15.89 -8.48 -11.98
C ASP A 357 15.29 -9.44 -13.04
N ALA A 358 14.89 -10.64 -12.63
CA ALA A 358 14.27 -11.65 -13.50
C ALA A 358 12.74 -11.56 -13.42
N THR A 359 12.17 -10.42 -13.82
CA THR A 359 10.71 -10.23 -13.89
C THR A 359 10.05 -10.96 -15.08
N ASP A 360 10.84 -11.49 -16.03
CA ASP A 360 10.34 -12.07 -17.29
C ASP A 360 10.18 -13.62 -17.25
N GLY A 361 10.11 -14.24 -16.06
CA GLY A 361 10.13 -15.71 -15.94
C GLY A 361 9.48 -16.31 -14.69
N ARG A 362 8.52 -15.62 -14.06
CA ARG A 362 7.77 -16.18 -12.91
C ARG A 362 7.08 -17.49 -13.31
N ALA A 363 7.28 -18.53 -12.52
CA ALA A 363 6.51 -19.77 -12.62
C ALA A 363 5.55 -19.82 -11.43
N ILE A 364 4.38 -20.42 -11.62
CA ILE A 364 3.36 -20.52 -10.57
C ILE A 364 3.18 -22.00 -10.25
N LEU A 365 3.17 -22.35 -8.96
CA LEU A 365 3.10 -23.72 -8.50
C LEU A 365 1.78 -23.95 -7.75
N TRP A 366 0.97 -24.89 -8.24
CA TRP A 366 -0.29 -25.29 -7.61
C TRP A 366 -0.48 -26.81 -7.66
N THR A 367 -1.54 -27.33 -7.06
CA THR A 367 -1.83 -28.78 -7.03
C THR A 367 -3.01 -29.16 -7.91
N ASP A 368 -3.07 -30.41 -8.38
CA ASP A 368 -4.14 -30.89 -9.26
C ASP A 368 -5.55 -30.70 -8.64
N THR A 369 -5.64 -30.78 -7.32
CA THR A 369 -6.85 -30.46 -6.54
C THR A 369 -7.37 -29.05 -6.88
N TYR A 370 -6.46 -28.09 -7.04
CA TYR A 370 -6.77 -26.68 -7.31
C TYR A 370 -7.27 -26.42 -8.75
N GLU A 371 -6.78 -27.21 -9.72
CA GLU A 371 -7.31 -27.20 -11.10
C GLU A 371 -8.72 -27.83 -11.16
N ASP A 372 -8.92 -28.95 -10.47
CA ASP A 372 -10.17 -29.71 -10.48
C ASP A 372 -11.34 -28.95 -9.81
N ASP A 373 -11.07 -28.16 -8.76
CA ASP A 373 -12.08 -27.35 -8.06
C ASP A 373 -12.36 -26.00 -8.74
N GLY A 374 -11.65 -25.68 -9.83
CA GLY A 374 -11.91 -24.50 -10.66
C GLY A 374 -11.45 -23.18 -10.05
N HIS A 375 -10.47 -23.21 -9.14
CA HIS A 375 -9.93 -22.03 -8.51
C HIS A 375 -8.74 -21.41 -9.27
N VAL A 376 -8.00 -22.21 -10.07
CA VAL A 376 -7.14 -21.68 -11.15
C VAL A 376 -7.93 -21.55 -12.44
N HIS A 377 -7.73 -20.45 -13.14
CA HIS A 377 -8.10 -20.32 -14.54
C HIS A 377 -6.87 -20.01 -15.38
N VAL A 378 -6.43 -21.00 -16.15
CA VAL A 378 -5.44 -20.81 -17.21
C VAL A 378 -6.18 -20.34 -18.46
N GLY A 379 -5.97 -19.08 -18.85
CA GLY A 379 -6.56 -18.45 -20.03
C GLY A 379 -5.50 -17.86 -20.96
N GLU A 380 -5.95 -17.14 -21.98
CA GLU A 380 -5.09 -16.29 -22.81
C GLU A 380 -5.58 -14.85 -22.72
N TYR A 381 -4.68 -13.90 -22.40
CA TYR A 381 -4.95 -12.46 -22.45
C TYR A 381 -3.87 -11.80 -23.31
N ASP A 382 -4.30 -11.00 -24.29
CA ASP A 382 -3.44 -10.31 -25.26
C ASP A 382 -2.41 -11.21 -25.99
N GLY A 383 -2.76 -12.48 -26.25
CA GLY A 383 -1.95 -13.41 -27.02
C GLY A 383 -0.85 -14.15 -26.23
N GLY A 384 -0.85 -14.03 -24.90
CA GLY A 384 -0.04 -14.84 -23.97
C GLY A 384 -0.89 -15.60 -22.95
N PRO A 385 -0.36 -16.66 -22.33
CA PRO A 385 -1.04 -17.36 -21.25
C PRO A 385 -1.23 -16.42 -20.05
N THR A 386 -2.43 -16.41 -19.48
CA THR A 386 -2.74 -15.74 -18.20
C THR A 386 -3.21 -16.78 -17.19
N ILE A 387 -2.79 -16.64 -15.95
CA ILE A 387 -3.24 -17.48 -14.84
C ILE A 387 -4.01 -16.54 -13.91
N SER A 388 -5.27 -16.84 -13.65
CA SER A 388 -6.09 -16.15 -12.66
C SER A 388 -6.38 -17.11 -11.52
N VAL A 389 -6.04 -16.69 -10.31
CA VAL A 389 -6.18 -17.45 -9.06
C VAL A 389 -7.35 -16.82 -8.29
N ASN A 390 -8.34 -17.61 -7.90
CA ASN A 390 -9.39 -17.15 -7.00
C ASN A 390 -8.82 -17.13 -5.58
N ASP A 391 -8.33 -15.97 -5.18
CA ASP A 391 -7.79 -15.72 -3.85
C ASP A 391 -8.92 -15.61 -2.82
N ILE A 392 -9.02 -16.62 -1.94
CA ILE A 392 -9.95 -16.68 -0.81
C ILE A 392 -9.13 -17.17 0.37
N GLY A 393 -8.95 -16.32 1.39
CA GLY A 393 -8.31 -16.74 2.64
C GLY A 393 -9.10 -17.84 3.33
N ILE A 394 -8.44 -18.95 3.66
CA ILE A 394 -8.99 -20.10 4.35
C ILE A 394 -8.34 -20.21 5.73
N THR A 395 -9.17 -20.46 6.74
CA THR A 395 -8.70 -20.79 8.09
C THR A 395 -8.70 -22.30 8.31
N THR A 396 -7.53 -22.86 8.62
CA THR A 396 -7.33 -24.28 8.96
C THR A 396 -7.02 -24.41 10.43
N HIS A 397 -7.82 -25.20 11.15
CA HIS A 397 -7.58 -25.48 12.56
C HIS A 397 -6.86 -26.82 12.72
N LEU A 398 -5.76 -26.82 13.46
CA LEU A 398 -5.02 -28.03 13.82
C LEU A 398 -5.02 -28.18 15.34
N GLU A 399 -5.38 -29.37 15.82
CA GLU A 399 -5.18 -29.75 17.22
C GLU A 399 -3.72 -30.18 17.45
N PRO A 400 -3.22 -30.21 18.70
CA PRO A 400 -1.87 -30.68 19.00
C PRO A 400 -1.59 -32.09 18.44
N GLY A 401 -0.55 -32.20 17.62
CA GLY A 401 -0.15 -33.42 16.92
C GLY A 401 -0.94 -33.74 15.65
N ASP A 402 -1.88 -32.89 15.23
CA ASP A 402 -2.44 -32.95 13.89
C ASP A 402 -1.40 -32.48 12.86
N THR A 403 -1.46 -33.07 11.68
CA THR A 403 -0.62 -32.72 10.55
C THR A 403 -1.45 -32.47 9.31
N VAL A 404 -0.97 -31.57 8.46
CA VAL A 404 -1.52 -31.30 7.12
C VAL A 404 -0.38 -31.34 6.12
N THR A 405 -0.64 -31.93 4.96
CA THR A 405 0.39 -32.18 3.93
C THR A 405 -0.13 -31.75 2.58
N GLU A 406 0.72 -31.08 1.79
CA GLU A 406 0.43 -30.74 0.40
C GLU A 406 1.59 -31.16 -0.49
N THR A 407 1.28 -31.75 -1.65
CA THR A 407 2.30 -32.23 -2.61
C THR A 407 2.21 -31.42 -3.88
N TYR A 408 3.33 -30.79 -4.23
CA TYR A 408 3.46 -29.99 -5.44
C TYR A 408 4.24 -30.74 -6.52
N GLU A 409 3.83 -30.58 -7.77
CA GLU A 409 4.45 -31.15 -8.96
C GLU A 409 4.94 -30.03 -9.88
N LEU A 410 6.16 -30.11 -10.40
CA LEU A 410 6.64 -29.12 -11.36
C LEU A 410 6.29 -29.50 -12.80
N ARG A 411 5.49 -28.65 -13.45
CA ARG A 411 5.10 -28.83 -14.85
C ARG A 411 5.62 -27.71 -15.76
N PRO A 412 6.12 -28.03 -16.97
CA PRO A 412 6.64 -27.01 -17.89
C PRO A 412 5.54 -26.07 -18.42
N GLU A 413 4.30 -26.53 -18.52
CA GLU A 413 3.14 -25.68 -18.85
C GLU A 413 2.85 -24.58 -17.81
N TRP A 414 3.43 -24.66 -16.61
CA TRP A 414 3.27 -23.66 -15.55
C TRP A 414 4.40 -22.63 -15.50
N GLY A 415 5.27 -22.61 -16.53
CA GLY A 415 6.35 -21.64 -16.70
C GLY A 415 7.71 -22.11 -16.17
N PHE A 416 7.82 -23.37 -15.72
CA PHE A 416 9.10 -23.92 -15.29
C PHE A 416 9.98 -24.33 -16.48
N GLU A 417 11.24 -23.88 -16.45
CA GLU A 417 12.32 -24.31 -17.32
C GLU A 417 13.44 -24.96 -16.49
N GLY A 418 14.49 -25.47 -17.15
CA GLY A 418 15.68 -25.95 -16.44
C GLY A 418 16.39 -24.78 -15.75
N GLY A 419 16.63 -24.87 -14.45
CA GLY A 419 17.19 -23.76 -13.68
C GLY A 419 17.04 -23.89 -12.17
N ARG A 420 17.32 -22.81 -11.45
CA ARG A 420 17.09 -22.69 -10.01
C ARG A 420 15.95 -21.73 -9.75
N TYR A 421 15.07 -22.07 -8.82
CA TYR A 421 13.95 -21.25 -8.42
C TYR A 421 13.91 -21.08 -6.91
N ARG A 422 13.32 -19.98 -6.46
CA ARG A 422 13.00 -19.74 -5.06
C ARG A 422 11.53 -19.37 -4.94
N LEU A 423 10.83 -20.09 -4.08
CA LEU A 423 9.45 -19.80 -3.68
C LEU A 423 9.51 -19.21 -2.29
N GLU A 424 8.74 -18.16 -2.05
CA GLU A 424 8.68 -17.48 -0.76
C GLU A 424 7.23 -17.19 -0.42
N ASP A 425 6.83 -17.49 0.81
CA ASP A 425 5.47 -17.28 1.30
C ASP A 425 5.47 -17.19 2.85
N ALA A 426 4.35 -16.82 3.47
CA ALA A 426 4.18 -16.80 4.91
C ALA A 426 2.80 -17.26 5.36
N LEU A 427 2.77 -18.17 6.34
CA LEU A 427 1.53 -18.56 7.01
C LEU A 427 1.20 -17.57 8.12
N SER A 428 -0.05 -17.11 8.22
CA SER A 428 -0.49 -16.40 9.41
C SER A 428 -0.96 -17.42 10.45
N VAL A 429 -0.32 -17.45 11.60
CA VAL A 429 -0.56 -18.44 12.66
C VAL A 429 -1.11 -17.74 13.89
N GLU A 430 -2.26 -18.19 14.36
CA GLU A 430 -2.84 -17.79 15.64
C GLU A 430 -2.86 -18.98 16.60
N TRP A 431 -2.47 -18.75 17.85
CA TRP A 431 -2.42 -19.78 18.90
C TRP A 431 -2.83 -19.22 20.27
N GLY A 432 -2.98 -20.10 21.24
CA GLY A 432 -3.48 -19.76 22.57
C GLY A 432 -4.96 -19.35 22.62
N GLY A 433 -5.49 -19.15 23.83
CA GLY A 433 -6.85 -18.64 24.02
C GLY A 433 -7.99 -19.58 23.54
N ASP A 434 -9.11 -18.96 23.16
CA ASP A 434 -10.26 -19.62 22.51
C ASP A 434 -10.27 -19.18 21.04
N LEU A 435 -9.74 -20.01 20.15
CA LEU A 435 -9.59 -19.72 18.72
C LEU A 435 -10.94 -19.58 17.99
N GLU A 436 -12.06 -19.97 18.62
CA GLU A 436 -13.42 -19.82 18.07
C GLU A 436 -14.17 -18.61 18.65
N GLY A 437 -13.58 -17.86 19.60
CA GLY A 437 -14.24 -16.82 20.38
C GLY A 437 -13.50 -15.47 20.43
N SER A 438 -14.25 -14.37 20.54
CA SER A 438 -13.71 -12.99 20.60
C SER A 438 -13.11 -12.58 21.96
N ASP A 439 -13.20 -13.45 22.98
CA ASP A 439 -13.04 -13.07 24.38
C ASP A 439 -11.73 -13.62 25.01
N GLY A 440 -10.89 -14.30 24.23
CA GLY A 440 -9.57 -14.79 24.63
C GLY A 440 -8.44 -13.88 24.11
N SER A 441 -7.36 -13.74 24.88
CA SER A 441 -6.10 -13.24 24.34
C SER A 441 -5.47 -14.37 23.53
N THR A 442 -5.55 -14.29 22.22
CA THR A 442 -4.76 -15.12 21.30
C THR A 442 -3.41 -14.44 21.05
N ASP A 443 -2.39 -15.23 20.78
CA ASP A 443 -1.14 -14.77 20.21
C ASP A 443 -1.18 -15.02 18.69
N ALA A 444 -0.55 -14.16 17.90
CA ALA A 444 -0.54 -14.25 16.44
C ALA A 444 0.81 -13.84 15.87
N SER A 445 1.28 -14.52 14.83
CA SER A 445 2.53 -14.20 14.13
C SER A 445 2.52 -14.73 12.69
N ALA A 446 3.35 -14.14 11.83
CA ALA A 446 3.63 -14.68 10.52
C ALA A 446 4.76 -15.72 10.60
N TYR A 447 4.61 -16.83 9.89
CA TYR A 447 5.61 -17.89 9.75
C TYR A 447 6.10 -17.92 8.29
N PRO A 448 7.11 -17.11 7.93
CA PRO A 448 7.67 -17.08 6.59
C PRO A 448 8.46 -18.35 6.30
N PHE A 449 8.34 -18.86 5.08
CA PHE A 449 9.13 -19.97 4.59
C PHE A 449 9.58 -19.73 3.16
N ALA A 450 10.69 -20.35 2.78
CA ALA A 450 11.16 -20.32 1.41
C ALA A 450 11.62 -21.71 0.96
N VAL A 451 11.19 -22.10 -0.24
CA VAL A 451 11.58 -23.35 -0.89
C VAL A 451 12.55 -23.03 -2.03
N SER A 452 13.78 -23.55 -1.93
CA SER A 452 14.74 -23.49 -3.03
C SER A 452 14.62 -24.74 -3.89
N LEU A 453 14.36 -24.57 -5.19
CA LEU A 453 14.23 -25.65 -6.15
C LEU A 453 15.42 -25.68 -7.11
N SER A 454 15.91 -26.88 -7.37
CA SER A 454 16.78 -27.19 -8.50
C SER A 454 15.97 -27.96 -9.52
N VAL A 455 15.80 -27.43 -10.73
CA VAL A 455 14.97 -28.02 -11.78
C VAL A 455 15.84 -28.45 -12.97
N PRO A 456 15.92 -29.76 -13.27
CA PRO A 456 16.64 -30.23 -14.45
C PRO A 456 15.85 -29.90 -15.72
N PRO A 457 16.52 -29.76 -16.88
CA PRO A 457 15.84 -29.50 -18.14
C PRO A 457 14.74 -30.54 -18.42
N PHE A 458 13.60 -30.09 -18.95
CA PHE A 458 12.51 -30.97 -19.35
C PHE A 458 12.91 -31.76 -20.60
N GLU A 459 12.79 -33.08 -20.57
CA GLU A 459 13.05 -33.91 -21.75
C GLU A 459 11.99 -33.62 -22.82
N SER A 460 12.45 -33.29 -24.05
CA SER A 460 11.59 -32.86 -25.17
C SER A 460 10.87 -33.98 -25.90
#